data_AF-A0A7J7J8I3-F1
#
_entry.id   AF-A0A7J7J8I3-F1
#
_cell.length_a   1.000
_cell.length_b   1.000
_cell.length_c   1.000
_cell.angle_alpha   90.00
_cell.angle_beta   90.00
_cell.angle_gamma   90.00
#
_symmetry.space_group_name_H-M   'P 1'
#
loop_
_entity.id
_entity.type
_entity.pdbx_description
1 polymer ?
#
loop_
_entity_poly.entity_id
_entity_poly.type
_entity_poly.pdbx_seq_one_letter_code
_entity_poly.pdbx_strand_id
1 'polypeptide(L)'
;MVRVVYGKLSDGDLLAGVEPLHIFNPQKWTEANLGDPIPMPDTWKKQFETQLEESKFFPHNAFEEMIQWTEEGKLWKFPIDNEQGMDEEHNTPFYEHVFLDEYLQPFPKSGPIKTFMEQVVLGLSKNPHLTVEEKRGHIKWFEEYFREKQPFVTSENLLAESSAV
;
A
#
# COMPACT_ATOMS: atom_id res chain seq x y z
N MET A 1 -25.53 -3.57 0.06
CA MET A 1 -26.46 -4.12 1.08
C MET A 1 -27.77 -4.46 0.38
N VAL A 2 -27.93 -5.69 -0.11
CA VAL A 2 -29.14 -6.10 -0.83
C VAL A 2 -30.23 -6.36 0.20
N ARG A 3 -31.14 -5.40 0.37
CA ARG A 3 -32.42 -5.66 1.01
C ARG A 3 -33.19 -6.60 0.08
N VAL A 4 -33.23 -7.88 0.42
CA VAL A 4 -34.21 -8.80 -0.17
C VAL A 4 -35.57 -8.31 0.31
N VAL A 5 -36.21 -7.48 -0.50
CA VAL A 5 -37.60 -7.11 -0.29
C VAL A 5 -38.39 -8.35 -0.64
N TYR A 6 -38.80 -9.11 0.38
CA TYR A 6 -39.90 -10.05 0.22
C TYR A 6 -41.12 -9.21 -0.16
N GLY A 7 -41.35 -9.04 -1.47
CA GLY A 7 -42.62 -8.56 -1.96
C GLY A 7 -43.67 -9.52 -1.42
N LYS A 8 -44.68 -8.99 -0.73
CA LYS A 8 -45.92 -9.74 -0.52
C LYS A 8 -46.44 -10.07 -1.91
N LEU A 9 -46.15 -11.28 -2.39
CA LEU A 9 -46.91 -11.90 -3.46
C LEU A 9 -48.34 -12.00 -2.92
N SER A 10 -49.22 -11.15 -3.44
CA SER A 10 -50.65 -11.40 -3.35
C SER A 10 -50.88 -12.77 -3.98
N ASP A 11 -51.52 -13.67 -3.23
CA ASP A 11 -51.87 -15.01 -3.67
C ASP A 11 -52.50 -14.97 -5.07
N GLY A 12 -51.75 -15.42 -6.08
CA GLY A 12 -52.33 -15.80 -7.36
C GLY A 12 -51.77 -15.16 -8.62
N ASP A 13 -50.45 -15.08 -8.85
CA ASP A 13 -50.00 -14.72 -10.22
C ASP A 13 -48.62 -15.24 -10.67
N LEU A 14 -48.33 -16.52 -10.43
CA LEU A 14 -47.26 -17.22 -11.16
C LEU A 14 -47.77 -18.62 -11.55
N LEU A 15 -48.29 -18.71 -12.78
CA LEU A 15 -48.99 -19.86 -13.38
C LEU A 15 -50.31 -20.22 -12.65
N ALA A 16 -51.26 -19.29 -12.68
CA ALA A 16 -52.59 -19.42 -12.07
C ALA A 16 -53.30 -20.73 -12.50
N GLY A 17 -53.26 -21.76 -11.65
CA GLY A 17 -54.02 -23.00 -11.85
C GLY A 17 -53.39 -24.28 -11.31
N VAL A 18 -52.11 -24.28 -10.92
CA VAL A 18 -51.47 -25.46 -10.33
C VAL A 18 -51.40 -25.30 -8.81
N GLU A 19 -51.88 -26.31 -8.07
CA GLU A 19 -51.78 -26.32 -6.61
C GLU A 19 -50.29 -26.30 -6.19
N PRO A 20 -49.86 -25.35 -5.35
CA PRO A 20 -48.49 -25.31 -4.89
C PRO A 20 -48.18 -26.51 -4.00
N LEU A 21 -46.93 -26.97 -4.05
CA LEU A 21 -46.44 -27.98 -3.12
C LEU A 21 -46.39 -27.36 -1.72
N HIS A 22 -47.40 -27.61 -0.89
CA HIS A 22 -47.57 -27.12 0.49
C HIS A 22 -46.52 -27.66 1.50
N ILE A 23 -45.31 -27.93 1.03
CA ILE A 23 -44.19 -28.51 1.79
C ILE A 23 -43.60 -27.47 2.76
N PHE A 24 -43.54 -26.20 2.36
CA PHE A 24 -43.03 -25.10 3.19
C PHE A 24 -44.19 -24.26 3.74
N ASN A 25 -44.47 -24.37 5.04
CA ASN A 25 -45.47 -23.53 5.71
C ASN A 25 -44.79 -22.29 6.34
N PRO A 26 -44.99 -21.08 5.81
CA PRO A 26 -44.30 -19.86 6.27
C PRO A 26 -44.57 -19.52 7.74
N GLN A 27 -45.67 -20.02 8.33
CA GLN A 27 -46.01 -19.78 9.73
C GLN A 27 -45.17 -20.61 10.69
N LYS A 28 -44.60 -21.74 10.23
CA LYS A 28 -43.75 -22.62 11.05
C LYS A 28 -42.31 -22.11 11.15
N TRP A 29 -41.83 -21.41 10.13
CA TRP A 29 -40.44 -20.95 10.00
C TRP A 29 -40.34 -19.46 10.33
N THR A 30 -40.58 -19.11 11.59
CA THR A 30 -40.34 -17.76 12.12
C THR A 30 -38.94 -17.67 12.72
N GLU A 31 -38.38 -16.46 12.84
CA GLU A 31 -37.04 -16.23 13.43
C GLU A 31 -36.90 -16.85 14.84
N ALA A 32 -38.00 -17.02 15.56
CA ALA A 32 -38.06 -17.66 16.87
C ALA A 32 -37.93 -19.20 16.84
N ASN A 33 -38.18 -19.84 15.69
CA ASN A 33 -38.15 -21.29 15.52
C ASN A 33 -36.95 -21.76 14.68
N LEU A 34 -36.11 -20.85 14.19
CA LEU A 34 -34.84 -21.19 13.55
C LEU A 34 -33.81 -21.49 14.64
N GLY A 35 -33.22 -22.68 14.59
CA GLY A 35 -32.03 -22.99 15.39
C GLY A 35 -30.86 -22.07 15.01
N ASP A 36 -29.79 -22.11 15.81
CA ASP A 36 -28.62 -21.27 15.57
C ASP A 36 -28.10 -21.45 14.13
N PRO A 37 -27.83 -20.35 13.39
CA PRO A 37 -27.35 -20.45 12.01
C PRO A 37 -26.05 -21.23 11.97
N ILE A 38 -25.99 -22.26 11.12
CA ILE A 38 -24.72 -22.92 10.83
C ILE A 38 -23.83 -21.87 10.16
N PRO A 39 -22.64 -21.57 10.70
CA PRO A 39 -21.75 -20.59 10.10
C PRO A 39 -21.35 -21.07 8.70
N MET A 40 -21.68 -20.29 7.69
CA MET A 40 -21.26 -20.54 6.32
C MET A 40 -19.73 -20.48 6.27
N PRO A 41 -19.03 -21.48 5.70
CA PRO A 41 -17.59 -21.40 5.58
C PRO A 41 -17.19 -20.20 4.71
N ASP A 42 -16.18 -19.46 5.15
CA ASP A 42 -15.75 -18.20 4.52
C ASP A 42 -15.44 -18.35 3.03
N THR A 43 -14.98 -19.53 2.60
CA THR A 43 -14.71 -19.86 1.20
C THR A 43 -15.97 -19.82 0.34
N TRP A 44 -17.07 -20.41 0.81
CA TRP A 44 -18.35 -20.40 0.09
C TRP A 44 -18.94 -18.99 0.02
N LYS A 45 -18.78 -18.21 1.08
CA LYS A 45 -19.21 -16.82 1.11
C LYS A 45 -18.46 -15.99 0.06
N LYS A 46 -17.12 -16.09 0.05
CA LYS A 46 -16.28 -15.42 -0.96
C LYS A 46 -16.64 -15.85 -2.38
N GLN A 47 -16.82 -17.15 -2.62
CA GLN A 47 -17.17 -17.65 -3.95
C GLN A 47 -18.53 -17.15 -4.42
N PHE A 48 -19.51 -17.08 -3.52
CA PHE A 48 -20.82 -16.52 -3.82
C PHE A 48 -20.74 -15.01 -4.14
N GLU A 49 -19.95 -14.26 -3.36
CA GLU A 49 -19.69 -12.84 -3.62
C GLU A 49 -19.01 -12.63 -4.98
N THR A 50 -17.98 -13.41 -5.31
CA THR A 50 -17.32 -13.35 -6.63
C THR A 50 -18.27 -13.66 -7.77
N GLN A 51 -19.09 -14.72 -7.67
CA GLN A 51 -20.08 -15.04 -8.71
C GLN A 51 -21.12 -13.92 -8.89
N LEU A 52 -21.50 -13.26 -7.80
CA LEU A 52 -22.39 -12.11 -7.85
C LEU A 52 -21.72 -10.92 -8.54
N GLU A 53 -20.43 -10.69 -8.30
CA GLU A 53 -19.66 -9.64 -8.98
C GLU A 53 -19.45 -9.94 -10.47
N GLU A 54 -19.14 -11.18 -10.83
CA GLU A 54 -19.05 -11.63 -12.23
C GLU A 54 -20.40 -11.56 -12.96
N SER A 55 -21.51 -11.66 -12.22
CA SER A 55 -22.86 -11.49 -12.78
C SER A 55 -23.22 -10.03 -13.07
N LYS A 56 -22.39 -9.06 -12.62
CA LYS A 56 -22.55 -7.66 -13.01
C LYS A 56 -22.40 -7.58 -14.54
N PHE A 57 -23.30 -6.85 -15.17
CA PHE A 57 -23.39 -6.75 -16.63
C PHE A 57 -22.09 -6.25 -17.27
N PHE A 58 -21.81 -6.73 -18.47
CA PHE A 58 -20.81 -6.14 -19.36
C PHE A 58 -21.08 -4.64 -19.56
N PRO A 59 -20.05 -3.80 -19.72
CA PRO A 59 -20.24 -2.36 -19.90
C PRO A 59 -21.15 -2.10 -21.10
N HIS A 60 -22.24 -1.36 -20.89
CA HIS A 60 -23.23 -1.05 -21.92
C HIS A 60 -22.78 0.11 -22.81
N ASN A 61 -21.84 0.93 -22.31
CA ASN A 61 -21.30 2.09 -23.00
C ASN A 61 -19.79 2.22 -22.77
N ALA A 62 -19.12 3.02 -23.61
CA ALA A 62 -17.68 3.24 -23.53
C ALA A 62 -17.26 3.98 -22.24
N PHE A 63 -18.14 4.76 -21.61
CA PHE A 63 -17.83 5.44 -20.35
C PHE A 63 -17.75 4.46 -19.19
N GLU A 64 -18.61 3.46 -19.13
CA GLU A 64 -18.58 2.37 -18.16
C GLU A 64 -17.29 1.55 -18.32
N GLU A 65 -16.88 1.26 -19.56
CA GLU A 65 -15.60 0.59 -19.82
C GLU A 65 -14.41 1.44 -19.35
N MET A 66 -14.41 2.75 -19.60
CA MET A 66 -13.38 3.65 -19.09
C MET A 66 -13.38 3.71 -17.56
N ILE A 67 -14.54 3.76 -16.91
CA ILE A 67 -14.65 3.73 -15.44
C ILE A 67 -14.06 2.43 -14.91
N GLN A 68 -14.44 1.29 -15.49
CA GLN A 68 -13.90 -0.01 -15.12
C GLN A 68 -12.37 -0.05 -15.27
N TRP A 69 -11.83 0.43 -16.39
CA TRP A 69 -10.38 0.46 -16.59
C TRP A 69 -9.66 1.43 -15.66
N THR A 70 -10.30 2.52 -15.23
CA THR A 70 -9.76 3.43 -14.20
C THR A 70 -9.77 2.77 -12.82
N GLU A 71 -10.82 2.02 -12.45
CA GLU A 71 -10.90 1.26 -11.21
C GLU A 71 -9.87 0.12 -11.16
N GLU A 72 -9.67 -0.55 -12.30
CA GLU A 72 -8.64 -1.59 -12.48
C GLU A 72 -7.21 -1.04 -12.56
N GLY A 73 -7.03 0.29 -12.67
CA GLY A 73 -5.72 0.94 -12.77
C GLY A 73 -5.05 0.82 -14.15
N LYS A 74 -5.79 0.45 -15.19
CA LYS A 74 -5.30 0.37 -16.59
C LYS A 74 -5.22 1.75 -17.25
N LEU A 75 -6.13 2.65 -16.88
CA LEU A 75 -6.14 4.05 -17.34
C LEU A 75 -5.53 4.98 -16.31
N TRP A 76 -4.96 6.10 -16.78
CA TRP A 76 -4.51 7.19 -15.92
C TRP A 76 -5.68 7.83 -15.18
N LYS A 77 -5.43 8.27 -13.94
CA LYS A 77 -6.42 9.00 -13.15
C LYS A 77 -6.38 10.47 -13.56
N PHE A 78 -7.55 11.08 -13.68
CA PHE A 78 -7.68 12.49 -14.04
C PHE A 78 -8.03 13.34 -12.81
N PRO A 79 -7.52 14.59 -12.71
CA PRO A 79 -6.56 15.23 -13.62
C PRO A 79 -5.18 14.54 -13.61
N ILE A 80 -4.46 14.59 -14.74
CA ILE A 80 -3.15 13.93 -14.86
C ILE A 80 -2.17 14.57 -13.89
N ASP A 81 -1.59 13.72 -13.06
CA ASP A 81 -0.52 14.05 -12.14
C ASP A 81 0.71 13.20 -12.52
N ASN A 82 1.87 13.85 -12.64
CA ASN A 82 3.11 13.20 -13.07
C ASN A 82 3.71 12.31 -11.97
N GLU A 83 3.29 12.49 -10.72
CA GLU A 83 3.77 11.75 -9.56
C GLU A 83 2.82 10.58 -9.20
N GLN A 84 1.87 10.24 -10.08
CA GLN A 84 0.95 9.11 -9.88
C GLN A 84 1.71 7.79 -9.70
N GLY A 85 1.52 7.14 -8.55
CA GLY A 85 2.16 5.89 -8.19
C GLY A 85 3.48 6.04 -7.41
N MET A 86 3.90 7.26 -7.08
CA MET A 86 5.05 7.54 -6.19
C MET A 86 4.60 7.72 -4.73
N ASP A 87 3.81 6.77 -4.20
CA ASP A 87 3.16 6.91 -2.89
C ASP A 87 4.16 6.97 -1.71
N GLU A 88 5.26 6.24 -1.79
CA GLU A 88 6.30 6.20 -0.74
C GLU A 88 6.99 7.56 -0.59
N GLU A 89 7.38 8.16 -1.71
CA GLU A 89 8.06 9.45 -1.75
C GLU A 89 7.10 10.61 -1.43
N HIS A 90 5.83 10.52 -1.83
CA HIS A 90 4.82 11.53 -1.48
C HIS A 90 4.59 11.62 0.04
N ASN A 91 4.70 10.50 0.76
CA ASN A 91 4.58 10.49 2.22
C ASN A 91 5.85 10.94 2.93
N THR A 92 6.96 11.07 2.22
CA THR A 92 8.25 11.43 2.79
C THR A 92 8.48 12.94 2.73
N PRO A 93 8.69 13.61 3.87
CA PRO A 93 8.86 15.05 3.87
C PRO A 93 10.26 15.46 3.38
N PHE A 94 10.35 16.63 2.74
CA PHE A 94 11.57 17.11 2.09
C PHE A 94 12.80 17.16 3.02
N TYR A 95 12.60 17.44 4.31
CA TYR A 95 13.70 17.59 5.26
C TYR A 95 14.47 16.27 5.48
N GLU A 96 13.85 15.12 5.24
CA GLU A 96 14.53 13.82 5.30
C GLU A 96 15.46 13.59 4.10
N HIS A 97 15.17 14.18 2.94
CA HIS A 97 16.08 14.12 1.78
C HIS A 97 17.21 15.13 1.87
N VAL A 98 16.98 16.27 2.55
CA VAL A 98 17.92 17.40 2.57
C VAL A 98 18.85 17.35 3.78
N PHE A 99 18.33 17.07 4.98
CA PHE A 99 19.11 17.08 6.22
C PHE A 99 19.52 15.67 6.61
N LEU A 100 20.70 15.25 6.12
CA LEU A 100 21.27 13.93 6.41
C LEU A 100 22.35 13.98 7.51
N ASP A 101 22.50 15.13 8.18
CA ASP A 101 23.56 15.38 9.17
C ASP A 101 23.46 14.48 10.40
N GLU A 102 22.25 14.00 10.73
CA GLU A 102 22.02 13.04 11.80
C GLU A 102 22.75 11.71 11.54
N TYR A 103 22.86 11.29 10.28
CA TYR A 103 23.56 10.05 9.91
C TYR A 103 25.09 10.20 9.94
N LEU A 104 25.61 11.40 10.17
CA LEU A 104 27.05 11.65 10.29
C LEU A 104 27.60 11.48 11.72
N GLN A 105 26.76 11.18 12.72
CA GLN A 105 27.20 10.97 14.10
C GLN A 105 28.28 9.86 14.28
N PRO A 106 28.27 8.74 13.52
CA PRO A 106 29.30 7.71 13.64
C PRO A 106 30.70 8.14 13.14
N PHE A 107 30.79 9.23 12.38
CA PHE A 107 32.04 9.68 11.78
C PHE A 107 32.81 10.64 12.71
N PRO A 108 34.14 10.79 12.53
CA PRO A 108 34.93 11.76 13.29
C PRO A 108 34.35 13.17 13.21
N LYS A 109 34.40 13.95 14.31
CA LYS A 109 33.87 15.33 14.34
C LYS A 109 34.74 16.33 13.54
N SER A 110 36.00 16.00 13.32
CA SER A 110 36.95 16.81 12.55
C SER A 110 37.92 15.92 11.79
N GLY A 111 38.55 16.48 10.75
CA GLY A 111 39.53 15.81 9.91
C GLY A 111 39.10 15.61 8.44
N PRO A 112 39.97 15.04 7.60
CA PRO A 112 39.69 14.80 6.18
C PRO A 112 38.46 13.91 5.94
N ILE A 113 38.24 12.89 6.76
CA ILE A 113 37.09 11.99 6.63
C ILE A 113 35.77 12.73 6.85
N LYS A 114 35.72 13.64 7.82
CA LYS A 114 34.52 14.47 8.06
C LYS A 114 34.22 15.36 6.86
N THR A 115 35.25 16.05 6.36
CA THR A 115 35.14 16.93 5.18
C THR A 115 34.65 16.15 3.97
N PHE A 116 35.19 14.95 3.74
CA PHE A 116 34.75 14.07 2.66
C PHE A 116 33.28 13.64 2.83
N MET A 117 32.89 13.20 4.02
CA MET A 117 31.51 12.77 4.27
C MET A 117 30.50 13.92 4.18
N GLU A 118 30.88 15.15 4.54
CA GLU A 118 30.08 16.35 4.28
C GLU A 118 29.85 16.58 2.79
N GLN A 119 30.87 16.36 1.94
CA GLN A 119 30.71 16.44 0.49
C GLN A 119 29.79 15.34 -0.06
N VAL A 120 29.92 14.11 0.46
CA VAL A 120 29.03 13.00 0.09
C VAL A 120 27.58 13.33 0.45
N VAL A 121 27.33 13.78 1.67
CA VAL A 121 25.99 14.18 2.14
C VAL A 121 25.45 15.36 1.33
N LEU A 122 26.28 16.36 1.00
CA LEU A 122 25.89 17.47 0.14
C LEU A 122 25.53 17.02 -1.29
N GLY A 123 26.17 15.96 -1.80
CA GLY A 123 25.83 15.34 -3.06
C GLY A 123 24.50 14.59 -2.99
N LEU A 124 24.30 13.79 -1.93
CA LEU A 124 23.06 13.03 -1.70
C LEU A 124 21.86 13.93 -1.48
N SER A 125 22.01 15.08 -0.81
CA SER A 125 20.91 16.02 -0.57
C SER A 125 20.40 16.68 -1.85
N LYS A 126 21.27 16.83 -2.85
CA LYS A 126 20.93 17.39 -4.17
C LYS A 126 20.40 16.36 -5.16
N ASN A 127 20.34 15.08 -4.78
CA ASN A 127 19.92 14.01 -5.68
C ASN A 127 18.39 13.77 -5.57
N PRO A 128 17.62 14.01 -6.66
CA PRO A 128 16.18 13.75 -6.71
C PRO A 128 15.81 12.32 -7.12
N HIS A 129 16.79 11.49 -7.53
CA HIS A 129 16.55 10.15 -8.08
C HIS A 129 16.75 9.03 -7.06
N LEU A 130 17.16 9.35 -5.83
CA LEU A 130 17.39 8.37 -4.77
C LEU A 130 16.38 8.56 -3.64
N THR A 131 15.85 7.44 -3.15
CA THR A 131 14.99 7.41 -1.98
C THR A 131 15.78 7.72 -0.71
N VAL A 132 15.10 8.06 0.39
CA VAL A 132 15.77 8.28 1.69
C VAL A 132 16.50 7.01 2.15
N GLU A 133 15.91 5.84 1.93
CA GLU A 133 16.51 4.57 2.33
C GLU A 133 17.82 4.29 1.57
N GLU A 134 17.85 4.57 0.26
CA GLU A 134 19.05 4.43 -0.55
C GLU A 134 20.14 5.41 -0.08
N LYS A 135 19.79 6.66 0.21
CA LYS A 135 20.73 7.67 0.76
C LYS A 135 21.32 7.21 2.10
N ARG A 136 20.49 6.66 3.00
CA ARG A 136 20.94 6.07 4.28
C ARG A 136 21.87 4.88 4.04
N GLY A 137 21.53 4.01 3.08
CA GLY A 137 22.34 2.88 2.65
C GLY A 137 23.74 3.29 2.19
N HIS A 138 23.84 4.36 1.40
CA HIS A 138 25.13 4.91 0.97
C HIS A 138 26.00 5.39 2.13
N ILE A 139 25.43 6.12 3.10
CA ILE A 139 26.17 6.61 4.27
C ILE A 139 26.64 5.44 5.13
N LYS A 140 25.77 4.45 5.36
CA LYS A 140 26.10 3.25 6.12
C LYS A 140 27.24 2.47 5.46
N TRP A 141 27.24 2.35 4.13
CA TRP A 141 28.33 1.68 3.42
C TRP A 141 29.69 2.32 3.71
N PHE A 142 29.78 3.66 3.74
CA PHE A 142 31.03 4.35 4.11
C PHE A 142 31.46 4.07 5.55
N GLU A 143 30.52 4.00 6.49
CA GLU A 143 30.80 3.65 7.87
C GLU A 143 31.48 2.26 7.96
N GLU A 144 30.90 1.26 7.28
CA GLU A 144 31.44 -0.10 7.24
C GLU A 144 32.81 -0.16 6.54
N TYR A 145 32.97 0.59 5.45
CA TYR A 145 34.23 0.69 4.71
C TYR A 145 35.37 1.25 5.56
N PHE A 146 35.15 2.38 6.25
CA PHE A 146 36.19 2.96 7.11
C PHE A 146 36.47 2.10 8.34
N ARG A 147 35.47 1.35 8.83
CA ARG A 147 35.66 0.37 9.90
C ARG A 147 36.58 -0.77 9.46
N GLU A 148 36.42 -1.29 8.25
CA GLU A 148 37.30 -2.33 7.70
C GLU A 148 38.73 -1.80 7.46
N LYS A 149 38.86 -0.55 6.99
CA LYS A 149 40.15 0.08 6.65
C LYS A 149 40.79 0.89 7.78
N GLN A 150 40.35 0.70 9.03
CA GLN A 150 40.91 1.42 10.19
C GLN A 150 42.44 1.43 10.31
N PRO A 151 43.18 0.33 10.01
CA PRO A 151 44.63 0.32 10.10
C PRO A 151 45.27 1.37 9.17
N PHE A 152 44.71 1.53 7.98
CA PHE A 152 45.16 2.51 6.99
C PHE A 152 44.75 3.95 7.36
N VAL A 153 43.52 4.10 7.86
CA VAL A 153 43.01 5.41 8.34
C VAL A 153 43.88 5.98 9.45
N THR A 154 44.38 5.11 10.33
CA THR A 154 45.25 5.48 11.43
C THR A 154 46.68 5.79 10.96
N SER A 155 47.21 5.01 10.00
CA SER A 155 48.58 5.22 9.50
C SER A 155 48.76 6.54 8.76
N GLU A 156 47.72 6.97 8.05
CA GLU A 156 47.73 8.21 7.24
C GLU A 156 47.22 9.45 8.02
N ASN A 157 47.02 9.33 9.34
CA ASN A 157 46.53 10.41 10.21
C ASN A 157 45.24 11.09 9.69
N LEU A 158 44.31 10.30 9.14
CA LEU A 158 43.06 10.79 8.55
C LEU A 158 41.95 11.07 9.58
N LEU A 159 42.21 10.74 10.84
CA LEU A 159 41.40 11.11 11.99
C LEU A 159 41.81 12.52 12.45
N ALA A 160 40.89 13.23 13.10
CA ALA A 160 41.12 14.56 13.66
C ALA A 160 42.55 14.73 14.20
N GLU A 161 43.32 15.65 13.62
CA GLU A 161 44.59 16.05 14.22
C GLU A 161 44.28 16.54 15.64
N SER A 162 44.87 15.89 16.63
CA SER A 162 44.93 16.43 17.98
C SER A 162 45.55 17.81 17.85
N SER A 163 44.75 18.86 18.00
CA SER A 163 45.22 20.22 18.10
C SER A 163 46.22 20.26 19.26
N ALA A 164 47.51 20.25 18.94
CA ALA A 164 48.55 20.63 19.86
C ALA A 164 48.43 22.14 20.07
N VAL A 165 47.68 22.53 21.10
CA VAL A 165 47.78 23.82 21.78
C VAL A 165 47.66 23.56 23.28
#